data_AF-A0A1M3PJ09-F1
#
_entry.id   AF-A0A1M3PJ09-F1
#
_cell.length_a   1.000
_cell.length_b   1.000
_cell.length_c   1.000
_cell.angle_alpha   90.00
_cell.angle_beta   90.00
_cell.angle_gamma   90.00
#
_symmetry.space_group_name_H-M   'P 1'
#
loop_
_entity.id
_entity.type
_entity.pdbx_description
1 polymer ?
#
loop_
_entity_poly.entity_id
_entity_poly.type
_entity_poly.pdbx_seq_one_letter_code
_entity_poly.pdbx_strand_id
1 'polypeptide(L)'
;MWCATFDGSSWSSDQLIKNDDHAYGISGSPALAVFNDKLYCIRQGRGNSGWIWCATFDGNAWSDDQLIPNNDHAYGISGSPALAVFNDKLYCVHQGRSDSGWLWCATFDGNSWSADQLIPHSNNAYGLSASPALAVYNGKLYCARQGRDDSGWVWCSTFDGNSWSDDKLIPTPGNAYGVSDSPALASFQNKLYCARQGRGNSGWIWCATFDGQSWTNDRLIPSSNNAYGISGSPALVEFNGQLYCFHQGRGNDGWLWCGALPSA
;
A
#
# COMPACT_ATOMS: atom_id res chain seq x y z
N MET A 1 -13.48 -8.61 9.01
CA MET A 1 -12.60 -8.58 7.82
C MET A 1 -12.75 -9.91 7.12
N TRP A 2 -12.93 -9.90 5.81
CA TRP A 2 -13.06 -11.10 5.00
C TRP A 2 -11.75 -11.38 4.27
N CYS A 3 -11.46 -12.65 4.02
CA CYS A 3 -10.36 -13.09 3.17
C CYS A 3 -10.84 -14.16 2.20
N ALA A 4 -10.33 -14.13 0.98
CA ALA A 4 -10.41 -15.21 0.02
C ALA A 4 -8.99 -15.60 -0.41
N THR A 5 -8.78 -16.88 -0.70
CA THR A 5 -7.50 -17.41 -1.17
C THR A 5 -7.62 -17.86 -2.61
N PHE A 6 -6.60 -17.59 -3.42
CA PHE A 6 -6.50 -18.07 -4.80
C PHE A 6 -5.50 -19.21 -4.89
N ASP A 7 -5.93 -20.38 -5.38
CA ASP A 7 -5.09 -21.58 -5.49
C ASP A 7 -4.31 -21.68 -6.81
N GLY A 8 -4.40 -20.65 -7.67
CA GLY A 8 -3.86 -20.65 -9.03
C GLY A 8 -4.90 -20.98 -10.10
N SER A 9 -6.09 -21.46 -9.72
CA SER A 9 -7.18 -21.80 -10.63
C SER A 9 -8.51 -21.16 -10.24
N SER A 10 -8.81 -21.08 -8.94
CA SER A 10 -10.07 -20.59 -8.42
C SER A 10 -9.90 -19.84 -7.10
N TRP A 11 -10.83 -18.94 -6.84
CA TRP A 11 -10.94 -18.26 -5.55
C TRP A 11 -11.80 -19.10 -4.60
N SER A 12 -11.39 -19.17 -3.34
CA SER A 12 -12.25 -19.68 -2.28
C SER A 12 -13.49 -18.79 -2.10
N SER A 13 -14.49 -19.30 -1.38
CA SER A 13 -15.51 -18.41 -0.81
C SER A 13 -14.89 -17.47 0.23
N ASP A 14 -15.49 -16.31 0.41
CA ASP A 14 -15.07 -15.36 1.44
C ASP A 14 -15.19 -15.99 2.84
N GLN A 15 -14.08 -15.99 3.55
CA GLN A 15 -13.99 -16.46 4.93
C GLN A 15 -13.83 -15.26 5.86
N LEU A 16 -14.62 -15.23 6.93
CA LEU A 16 -14.47 -14.24 7.97
C LEU A 16 -13.24 -14.62 8.82
N ILE A 17 -12.25 -13.74 8.93
CA ILE A 17 -10.98 -14.02 9.63
C ILE A 17 -11.22 -14.41 11.10
N LYS A 18 -12.28 -13.88 11.75
CA LYS A 18 -12.80 -14.32 13.06
C LYS A 18 -14.19 -13.72 13.34
N ASN A 19 -15.07 -14.47 14.03
CA ASN A 19 -16.50 -14.17 14.19
C ASN A 19 -16.93 -13.75 15.62
N ASP A 20 -16.02 -13.34 16.51
CA ASP A 20 -16.43 -12.90 17.84
C ASP A 20 -16.89 -11.43 17.83
N ASP A 21 -17.80 -11.07 18.75
CA ASP A 21 -18.57 -9.80 18.85
C ASP A 21 -17.74 -8.49 18.90
N HIS A 22 -16.41 -8.58 18.83
CA HIS A 22 -15.46 -7.47 18.69
C HIS A 22 -14.67 -7.52 17.39
N ALA A 23 -15.34 -8.01 16.33
CA ALA A 23 -14.87 -8.21 14.97
C ALA A 23 -13.66 -7.35 14.55
N TYR A 24 -12.68 -8.06 13.99
CA TYR A 24 -11.55 -7.65 13.15
C TYR A 24 -12.03 -6.70 12.04
N GLY A 25 -12.46 -5.51 12.41
CA GLY A 25 -12.91 -4.49 11.49
C GLY A 25 -11.71 -3.69 11.04
N ILE A 26 -11.82 -3.16 9.84
CA ILE A 26 -10.81 -2.30 9.25
C ILE A 26 -11.48 -1.00 8.84
N SER A 27 -10.75 0.10 8.98
CA SER A 27 -10.99 1.31 8.20
C SER A 27 -9.84 1.50 7.21
N GLY A 28 -10.17 1.86 5.97
CA GLY A 28 -9.21 1.87 4.87
C GLY A 28 -8.85 0.48 4.36
N SER A 29 -7.67 0.36 3.75
CA SER A 29 -7.16 -0.86 3.11
C SER A 29 -6.12 -1.55 4.00
N PRO A 30 -6.09 -2.90 4.03
CA PRO A 30 -5.05 -3.63 4.75
C PRO A 30 -3.75 -3.64 3.94
N ALA A 31 -2.61 -3.66 4.63
CA ALA A 31 -1.31 -3.93 4.04
C ALA A 31 -0.86 -5.35 4.38
N LEU A 32 -0.39 -6.07 3.36
CA LEU A 32 0.01 -7.48 3.47
C LEU A 32 1.47 -7.66 3.06
N ALA A 33 2.20 -8.48 3.81
CA ALA A 33 3.55 -8.93 3.43
C ALA A 33 3.86 -10.29 4.06
N VAL A 34 4.56 -11.15 3.31
CA VAL A 34 5.05 -12.43 3.84
C VAL A 34 6.41 -12.22 4.49
N PHE A 35 6.57 -12.63 5.74
CA PHE A 35 7.81 -12.53 6.51
C PHE A 35 7.89 -13.71 7.49
N ASN A 36 9.06 -14.33 7.65
CA ASN A 36 9.26 -15.49 8.53
C ASN A 36 8.14 -16.55 8.42
N ASP A 37 7.85 -16.95 7.18
CA ASP A 37 6.84 -17.97 6.82
C ASP A 37 5.39 -17.65 7.25
N LYS A 38 5.09 -16.37 7.54
CA LYS A 38 3.75 -15.90 7.88
C LYS A 38 3.33 -14.75 7.00
N LEU A 39 2.05 -14.67 6.68
CA LEU A 39 1.45 -13.48 6.08
C LEU A 39 1.06 -12.51 7.20
N TYR A 40 1.66 -11.33 7.22
CA TYR A 40 1.32 -10.24 8.14
C TYR A 40 0.25 -9.36 7.52
N CYS A 41 -0.79 -9.04 8.29
CA CYS A 41 -1.86 -8.12 7.93
C CYS A 41 -1.91 -6.94 8.89
N ILE A 42 -1.50 -5.78 8.39
CA ILE A 42 -1.38 -4.54 9.13
C ILE A 42 -2.43 -3.56 8.65
N ARG A 43 -3.10 -2.87 9.58
CA ARG A 43 -4.26 -2.03 9.26
C ARG A 43 -4.64 -1.04 10.34
N GLN A 44 -5.46 -0.07 9.97
CA GLN A 44 -6.23 0.70 10.95
C GLN A 44 -7.46 -0.10 11.40
N GLY A 45 -7.70 -0.18 12.70
CA GLY A 45 -8.83 -0.92 13.26
C GLY A 45 -10.19 -0.24 13.00
N ARG A 46 -11.27 -1.02 13.13
CA ARG A 46 -12.67 -0.63 12.90
C ARG A 46 -13.02 0.81 13.31
N GLY A 47 -13.77 1.50 12.45
CA GLY A 47 -14.39 2.78 12.78
C GLY A 47 -13.39 3.92 12.96
N ASN A 48 -12.29 3.91 12.19
CA ASN A 48 -11.21 4.89 12.31
C ASN A 48 -10.64 4.95 13.73
N SER A 49 -10.40 3.78 14.33
CA SER A 49 -9.90 3.66 15.71
C SER A 49 -8.65 4.51 16.00
N GLY A 50 -7.89 4.82 14.94
CA GLY A 50 -6.66 5.59 15.03
C GLY A 50 -5.45 4.76 15.45
N TRP A 51 -5.58 3.44 15.51
CA TRP A 51 -4.55 2.52 15.99
C TRP A 51 -4.15 1.51 14.92
N ILE A 52 -2.88 1.12 14.92
CA ILE A 52 -2.34 0.07 14.05
C ILE A 52 -2.55 -1.29 14.70
N TRP A 53 -3.22 -2.18 13.96
CA TRP A 53 -3.47 -3.56 14.35
C TRP A 53 -2.75 -4.53 13.43
N CYS A 54 -2.31 -5.65 14.00
CA CYS A 54 -1.65 -6.76 13.32
C CYS A 54 -2.41 -8.07 13.56
N ALA A 55 -2.64 -8.81 12.48
CA ALA A 55 -2.92 -10.25 12.53
C ALA A 55 -1.92 -10.97 11.64
N THR A 56 -1.60 -12.22 11.97
CA THR A 56 -0.71 -13.07 11.18
C THR A 56 -1.42 -14.33 10.75
N PHE A 57 -1.14 -14.83 9.54
CA PHE A 57 -1.63 -16.10 9.04
C PHE A 57 -0.45 -17.05 8.84
N ASP A 58 -0.53 -18.25 9.43
CA ASP A 58 0.54 -19.25 9.46
C ASP A 58 0.40 -20.33 8.37
N GLY A 59 -0.50 -20.13 7.41
CA GLY A 59 -0.87 -21.13 6.41
C GLY A 59 -2.10 -21.96 6.77
N ASN A 60 -2.51 -21.96 8.05
CA ASN A 60 -3.68 -22.69 8.52
C ASN A 60 -4.71 -21.78 9.19
N ALA A 61 -4.27 -20.88 10.07
CA ALA A 61 -5.15 -20.04 10.89
C ALA A 61 -4.61 -18.61 11.06
N TRP A 62 -5.53 -17.69 11.28
CA TRP A 62 -5.22 -16.32 11.67
C TRP A 62 -5.01 -16.22 13.19
N SER A 63 -3.96 -15.50 13.59
CA SER A 63 -3.67 -15.19 14.99
C SER A 63 -4.74 -14.27 15.60
N ASP A 64 -4.59 -13.98 16.89
CA ASP A 64 -5.33 -12.86 17.47
C ASP A 64 -4.80 -11.51 17.00
N ASP A 65 -5.70 -10.52 16.95
CA ASP A 65 -5.37 -9.13 16.68
C ASP A 65 -4.55 -8.53 17.81
N GLN A 66 -3.43 -7.89 17.47
CA GLN A 66 -2.55 -7.22 18.42
C GLN A 66 -2.31 -5.77 17.99
N LEU A 67 -2.27 -4.86 18.96
CA LEU A 67 -1.80 -3.50 18.73
C LEU A 67 -0.30 -3.50 18.40
N ILE A 68 0.13 -2.51 17.62
CA ILE A 68 1.55 -2.29 17.34
C ILE A 68 2.02 -0.96 17.92
N PRO A 69 2.99 -0.97 18.85
CA PRO A 69 3.36 -2.09 19.70
C PRO A 69 2.22 -2.48 20.62
N ASN A 70 2.29 -3.70 21.17
CA ASN A 70 1.27 -4.22 22.09
C ASN A 70 1.48 -3.67 23.52
N ASN A 71 1.37 -2.35 23.68
CA ASN A 71 1.48 -1.65 24.95
C ASN A 71 0.77 -0.27 24.88
N ASP A 72 0.87 0.51 25.96
CA ASP A 72 0.24 1.85 26.09
C ASP A 72 0.80 2.91 25.12
N HIS A 73 1.81 2.57 24.33
CA HIS A 73 2.44 3.41 23.32
C HIS A 73 2.21 2.90 21.89
N ALA A 74 1.06 2.25 21.65
CA ALA A 74 0.63 1.84 20.32
C ALA A 74 0.68 3.00 19.32
N TYR A 75 0.96 2.69 18.06
CA TYR A 75 1.15 3.66 17.00
C TYR A 75 -0.18 4.21 16.48
N GLY A 76 -0.16 5.51 16.23
CA GLY A 76 -1.29 6.25 15.74
C GLY A 76 -1.31 6.30 14.22
N ILE A 77 -2.43 5.90 13.61
CA ILE A 77 -2.59 5.88 12.14
C ILE A 77 -3.86 6.59 11.69
N SER A 78 -3.78 7.21 10.52
CA SER A 78 -4.92 7.65 9.71
C SER A 78 -4.85 7.00 8.32
N GLY A 79 -5.97 6.48 7.81
CA GLY A 79 -6.02 5.81 6.52
C GLY A 79 -5.35 4.43 6.53
N SER A 80 -4.71 4.07 5.41
CA SER A 80 -4.14 2.75 5.21
C SER A 80 -2.62 2.76 5.46
N PRO A 81 -2.05 1.71 6.09
CA PRO A 81 -0.61 1.54 6.13
C PRO A 81 -0.09 0.99 4.79
N ALA A 82 1.23 0.99 4.64
CA ALA A 82 1.96 0.23 3.63
C ALA A 82 2.96 -0.69 4.32
N LEU A 83 3.17 -1.87 3.74
CA LEU A 83 4.02 -2.91 4.33
C LEU A 83 4.89 -3.53 3.26
N ALA A 84 6.19 -3.69 3.54
CA ALA A 84 7.12 -4.43 2.69
C ALA A 84 8.22 -5.07 3.53
N VAL A 85 8.76 -6.20 3.07
CA VAL A 85 9.98 -6.78 3.64
C VAL A 85 11.19 -6.20 2.92
N PHE A 86 12.16 -5.69 3.68
CA PHE A 86 13.43 -5.19 3.16
C PHE A 86 14.53 -5.45 4.20
N ASN A 87 15.72 -5.88 3.78
CA ASN A 87 16.85 -6.19 4.66
C ASN A 87 16.46 -6.97 5.94
N ASP A 88 15.74 -8.08 5.74
CA ASP A 88 15.27 -9.00 6.79
C ASP A 88 14.40 -8.35 7.88
N LYS A 89 13.69 -7.27 7.53
CA LYS A 89 12.72 -6.61 8.40
C LYS A 89 11.43 -6.30 7.65
N LEU A 90 10.31 -6.30 8.35
CA LEU A 90 9.10 -5.63 7.86
C LEU A 90 9.23 -4.13 8.11
N TYR A 91 8.88 -3.34 7.09
CA TYR A 91 8.74 -1.89 7.17
C TYR A 91 7.27 -1.54 7.08
N CYS A 92 6.71 -0.97 8.14
CA CYS A 92 5.36 -0.44 8.18
C CYS A 92 5.43 1.08 8.08
N VAL A 93 4.95 1.63 6.97
CA VAL A 93 4.92 3.08 6.73
C VAL A 93 3.47 3.55 6.69
N HIS A 94 3.17 4.66 7.34
CA HIS A 94 1.79 5.14 7.47
C HIS A 94 1.71 6.65 7.66
N GLN A 95 0.51 7.19 7.41
CA GLN A 95 0.17 8.54 7.85
C GLN A 95 -0.14 8.52 9.35
N GLY A 96 0.41 9.50 10.08
CA GLY A 96 0.16 9.64 11.52
C GLY A 96 -1.30 9.99 11.82
N ARG A 97 -1.77 9.59 13.01
CA ARG A 97 -3.15 9.75 13.49
C ARG A 97 -3.77 11.13 13.22
N SER A 98 -5.09 11.14 13.00
CA SER A 98 -5.89 12.35 12.80
C SER A 98 -5.42 13.19 11.62
N ASP A 99 -5.01 12.52 10.54
CA ASP A 99 -4.57 13.13 9.28
C ASP A 99 -3.47 14.17 9.51
N SER A 100 -2.53 13.84 10.40
CA SER A 100 -1.39 14.71 10.76
C SER A 100 -0.58 15.19 9.55
N GLY A 101 -0.73 14.51 8.41
CA GLY A 101 -0.04 14.78 7.17
C GLY A 101 1.44 14.38 7.19
N TRP A 102 1.92 13.71 8.24
CA TRP A 102 3.31 13.27 8.36
C TRP A 102 3.47 11.79 8.09
N LEU A 103 4.60 11.44 7.45
CA LEU A 103 4.95 10.07 7.13
C LEU A 103 5.77 9.43 8.27
N TRP A 104 5.23 8.37 8.83
CA TRP A 104 5.77 7.62 9.95
C TRP A 104 6.22 6.23 9.50
N CYS A 105 7.18 5.64 10.21
CA CYS A 105 7.76 4.35 9.91
C CYS A 105 8.15 3.61 11.19
N ALA A 106 7.70 2.37 11.30
CA ALA A 106 8.18 1.40 12.27
C ALA A 106 8.67 0.14 11.55
N THR A 107 9.67 -0.53 12.15
CA THR A 107 10.25 -1.76 11.60
C THR A 107 10.05 -2.92 12.56
N PHE A 108 9.87 -4.14 12.04
CA PHE A 108 9.80 -5.36 12.82
C PHE A 108 10.93 -6.31 12.41
N ASP A 109 11.72 -6.75 13.40
CA ASP A 109 12.92 -7.58 13.21
C ASP A 109 12.68 -9.08 13.34
N GLY A 110 11.42 -9.51 13.45
CA GLY A 110 11.05 -10.90 13.76
C GLY A 110 10.67 -11.13 15.21
N ASN A 111 11.07 -10.22 16.12
CA ASN A 111 10.81 -10.33 17.56
C ASN A 111 10.05 -9.12 18.09
N SER A 112 10.46 -7.91 17.70
CA SER A 112 9.92 -6.66 18.26
C SER A 112 9.78 -5.56 17.21
N TRP A 113 8.82 -4.67 17.44
CA TRP A 113 8.68 -3.44 16.66
C TRP A 113 9.60 -2.37 17.22
N SER A 114 10.39 -1.73 16.35
CA SER A 114 11.11 -0.50 16.67
C SER A 114 10.13 0.62 17.01
N ALA A 115 10.57 1.61 17.78
CA ALA A 115 9.80 2.85 17.95
C ALA A 115 9.40 3.46 16.59
N ASP A 116 8.23 4.08 16.56
CA ASP A 116 7.74 4.78 15.38
C ASP A 116 8.49 6.10 15.20
N GLN A 117 8.91 6.38 13.96
CA GLN A 117 9.78 7.51 13.62
C GLN A 117 9.28 8.23 12.36
N LEU A 118 9.40 9.55 12.36
CA LEU A 118 9.21 10.36 11.17
C LEU A 118 10.31 10.09 10.15
N ILE A 119 9.95 9.87 8.89
CA ILE A 119 10.91 9.68 7.79
C ILE A 119 10.97 10.90 6.87
N PRO A 120 12.16 11.34 6.43
CA PRO A 120 13.47 10.75 6.69
C PRO A 120 14.00 11.03 8.11
N HIS A 121 13.56 12.12 8.73
CA HIS A 121 13.83 12.48 10.13
C HIS A 121 12.90 13.60 10.60
N SER A 122 12.77 13.81 11.92
CA SER A 122 11.81 14.74 12.53
C SER A 122 11.86 16.18 11.99
N ASN A 123 13.05 16.67 11.62
CA ASN A 123 13.25 18.06 11.19
C ASN A 123 12.99 18.30 9.69
N ASN A 124 12.77 17.25 8.89
CA ASN A 124 12.52 17.36 7.44
C ASN A 124 11.60 16.23 6.95
N ALA A 125 10.64 15.84 7.78
CA ALA A 125 9.80 14.69 7.53
C ALA A 125 8.95 14.86 6.25
N TYR A 126 8.77 13.77 5.49
CA TYR A 126 7.92 13.79 4.32
C TYR A 126 6.46 14.04 4.70
N GLY A 127 5.77 14.72 3.80
CA GLY A 127 4.35 14.95 3.90
C GLY A 127 3.52 14.05 3.00
N LEU A 128 2.27 13.82 3.39
CA LEU A 128 1.23 13.16 2.60
C LEU A 128 -0.17 13.62 3.00
N SER A 129 -1.15 13.38 2.13
CA SER A 129 -2.59 13.56 2.45
C SER A 129 -3.42 12.27 2.32
N ALA A 130 -2.83 11.22 1.75
CA ALA A 130 -3.49 9.92 1.55
C ALA A 130 -2.66 8.80 2.22
N SER A 131 -2.83 7.55 1.75
CA SER A 131 -2.03 6.43 2.23
C SER A 131 -0.72 6.28 1.42
N PRO A 132 0.37 5.83 2.04
CA PRO A 132 1.60 5.50 1.32
C PRO A 132 1.50 4.15 0.61
N ALA A 133 2.47 3.86 -0.25
CA ALA A 133 2.71 2.55 -0.85
C ALA A 133 4.20 2.21 -0.79
N LEU A 134 4.51 0.94 -0.54
CA LEU A 134 5.87 0.42 -0.46
C LEU A 134 6.10 -0.69 -1.48
N ALA A 135 7.29 -0.74 -2.06
CA ALA A 135 7.80 -1.89 -2.79
C ALA A 135 9.33 -1.92 -2.78
N VAL A 136 9.91 -3.11 -2.84
CA VAL A 136 11.36 -3.27 -3.04
C VAL A 136 11.67 -3.41 -4.52
N TYR A 137 12.65 -2.66 -4.99
CA TYR A 137 13.14 -2.73 -6.37
C TYR A 137 14.64 -2.41 -6.41
N ASN A 138 15.42 -3.19 -7.16
CA ASN A 138 16.87 -3.00 -7.32
C ASN A 138 17.64 -2.72 -6.01
N GLY A 139 17.34 -3.50 -4.97
CA GLY A 139 18.03 -3.40 -3.67
C GLY A 139 17.66 -2.17 -2.83
N LYS A 140 16.58 -1.46 -3.17
CA LYS A 140 16.08 -0.31 -2.40
C LYS A 140 14.61 -0.48 -2.08
N LEU A 141 14.19 0.07 -0.94
CA LEU A 141 12.78 0.22 -0.59
C LEU A 141 12.27 1.54 -1.14
N TYR A 142 11.23 1.50 -1.96
CA TYR A 142 10.58 2.67 -2.56
C TYR A 142 9.32 3.00 -1.76
N CYS A 143 9.10 4.29 -1.49
CA CYS A 143 7.90 4.80 -0.87
C CYS A 143 7.23 5.86 -1.75
N ALA A 144 6.08 5.52 -2.34
CA ALA A 144 5.26 6.45 -3.10
C ALA A 144 4.06 6.91 -2.28
N ARG A 145 3.63 8.16 -2.47
CA ARG A 145 2.45 8.72 -1.80
C ARG A 145 1.96 9.99 -2.49
N GLN A 146 0.71 10.34 -2.25
CA GLN A 146 0.21 11.67 -2.58
C GLN A 146 0.87 12.69 -1.65
N GLY A 147 1.31 13.83 -2.19
CA GLY A 147 1.84 14.95 -1.39
C GLY A 147 0.78 15.56 -0.47
N ARG A 148 1.19 16.50 0.38
CA ARG A 148 0.29 17.20 1.32
C ARG A 148 -0.89 17.89 0.64
N ASP A 149 -1.91 18.18 1.45
CA ASP A 149 -3.02 19.09 1.12
C ASP A 149 -3.74 18.72 -0.19
N ASP A 150 -3.87 17.42 -0.46
CA ASP A 150 -4.46 16.88 -1.68
C ASP A 150 -3.91 17.52 -2.95
N SER A 151 -2.59 17.77 -2.94
CA SER A 151 -1.88 18.41 -4.05
C SER A 151 -2.09 17.70 -5.40
N GLY A 152 -2.49 16.43 -5.35
CA GLY A 152 -2.65 15.55 -6.49
C GLY A 152 -1.31 15.10 -7.07
N TRP A 153 -0.18 15.43 -6.46
CA TRP A 153 1.12 14.98 -6.94
C TRP A 153 1.55 13.70 -6.25
N VAL A 154 2.11 12.76 -7.00
CA VAL A 154 2.76 11.58 -6.43
C VAL A 154 4.23 11.89 -6.23
N TRP A 155 4.69 11.71 -5.01
CA TRP A 155 6.08 11.81 -4.62
C TRP A 155 6.62 10.42 -4.31
N CYS A 156 7.92 10.21 -4.57
CA CYS A 156 8.62 8.97 -4.34
C CYS A 156 9.98 9.24 -3.68
N SER A 157 10.24 8.53 -2.60
CA SER A 157 11.55 8.49 -1.93
C SER A 157 12.05 7.04 -1.88
N THR A 158 13.37 6.88 -1.72
CA THR A 158 14.01 5.55 -1.67
C THR A 158 14.83 5.40 -0.41
N PHE A 159 14.83 4.23 0.19
CA PHE A 159 15.68 3.85 1.30
C PHE A 159 16.67 2.79 0.85
N ASP A 160 17.96 3.04 1.09
CA ASP A 160 19.07 2.17 0.65
C ASP A 160 19.55 1.18 1.73
N GLY A 161 18.88 1.14 2.88
CA GLY A 161 19.31 0.38 4.06
C GLY A 161 19.92 1.26 5.15
N ASN A 162 20.35 2.48 4.82
CA ASN A 162 20.95 3.42 5.76
C ASN A 162 20.21 4.76 5.80
N SER A 163 19.84 5.31 4.64
CA SER A 163 19.26 6.64 4.53
C SER A 163 18.13 6.70 3.50
N TRP A 164 17.16 7.58 3.77
CA TRP A 164 16.12 7.94 2.82
C TRP A 164 16.64 9.06 1.90
N SER A 165 16.42 8.91 0.60
CA SER A 165 16.79 9.90 -0.42
C SER A 165 15.86 11.10 -0.40
N ASP A 166 16.28 12.23 -0.97
CA ASP A 166 15.34 13.32 -1.24
C ASP A 166 14.10 12.86 -2.04
N ASP A 167 13.02 13.59 -1.81
CA ASP A 167 11.76 13.40 -2.49
C ASP A 167 11.87 13.75 -3.98
N LYS A 168 11.46 12.80 -4.80
CA LYS A 168 11.33 13.01 -6.24
C LYS A 168 9.87 12.87 -6.61
N LEU A 169 9.33 13.85 -7.31
CA LEU A 169 8.04 13.68 -7.95
C LEU A 169 8.12 12.42 -8.86
N ILE A 170 6.99 11.75 -9.04
CA ILE A 170 6.75 10.88 -10.19
C ILE A 170 5.99 11.71 -11.25
N PRO A 171 6.66 12.56 -12.07
CA PRO A 171 6.07 13.03 -13.31
C PRO A 171 6.95 12.62 -14.49
N THR A 172 6.35 12.64 -15.66
CA THR A 172 7.10 13.02 -16.85
C THR A 172 6.70 14.42 -17.29
N PRO A 173 7.61 15.17 -17.93
CA PRO A 173 7.27 16.48 -18.49
C PRO A 173 6.12 16.36 -19.50
N GLY A 174 5.05 17.13 -19.29
CA GLY A 174 4.02 17.38 -20.29
C GLY A 174 2.66 16.70 -20.09
N ASN A 175 2.53 15.66 -19.26
CA ASN A 175 1.24 14.98 -18.98
C ASN A 175 1.26 14.21 -17.65
N ALA A 176 1.69 14.83 -16.55
CA ALA A 176 1.57 14.19 -15.24
C ALA A 176 0.10 14.22 -14.79
N TYR A 177 -0.58 13.09 -14.87
CA TYR A 177 -1.94 12.97 -14.33
C TYR A 177 -1.80 12.71 -12.84
N GLY A 178 -2.19 13.72 -12.07
CA GLY A 178 -2.16 13.65 -10.62
C GLY A 178 -2.96 12.47 -10.07
N VAL A 179 -2.80 12.19 -8.79
CA VAL A 179 -3.55 11.16 -8.07
C VAL A 179 -4.72 11.80 -7.32
N SER A 180 -5.80 11.03 -7.10
CA SER A 180 -6.90 11.46 -6.24
C SER A 180 -6.94 10.79 -4.88
N ASP A 181 -6.23 9.68 -4.71
CA ASP A 181 -6.15 8.93 -3.46
C ASP A 181 -4.71 8.40 -3.26
N SER A 182 -4.54 7.11 -3.02
CA SER A 182 -3.25 6.50 -2.67
C SER A 182 -2.69 5.75 -3.89
N PRO A 183 -1.39 5.87 -4.18
CA PRO A 183 -0.75 5.05 -5.21
C PRO A 183 -0.60 3.60 -4.74
N ALA A 184 -0.28 2.70 -5.66
CA ALA A 184 0.17 1.34 -5.38
C ALA A 184 1.50 1.07 -6.09
N LEU A 185 2.41 0.37 -5.42
CA LEU A 185 3.71 0.00 -5.97
C LEU A 185 3.86 -1.53 -6.04
N ALA A 186 4.50 -2.02 -7.09
CA ALA A 186 4.96 -3.41 -7.18
C ALA A 186 6.16 -3.52 -8.13
N SER A 187 7.14 -4.36 -7.79
CA SER A 187 8.19 -4.72 -8.73
C SER A 187 7.76 -5.91 -9.58
N PHE A 188 7.99 -5.83 -10.89
CA PHE A 188 7.69 -6.91 -11.82
C PHE A 188 8.58 -6.78 -13.06
N GLN A 189 9.12 -7.90 -13.56
CA GLN A 189 9.94 -7.95 -14.79
C GLN A 189 11.01 -6.84 -14.89
N ASN A 190 11.79 -6.67 -13.82
CA ASN A 190 12.86 -5.66 -13.74
C ASN A 190 12.36 -4.21 -13.98
N LYS A 191 11.12 -3.91 -13.57
CA LYS A 191 10.56 -2.57 -13.49
C LYS A 191 9.85 -2.40 -12.15
N LEU A 192 9.72 -1.16 -11.70
CA LEU A 192 8.81 -0.80 -10.62
C LEU A 192 7.57 -0.14 -11.22
N TYR A 193 6.40 -0.68 -10.91
CA TYR A 193 5.11 -0.17 -11.37
C TYR A 193 4.51 0.74 -10.31
N CYS A 194 3.91 1.84 -10.74
CA CYS A 194 3.14 2.75 -9.90
C CYS A 194 1.74 2.95 -10.49
N ALA A 195 0.75 2.25 -9.96
CA ALA A 195 -0.65 2.36 -10.37
C ALA A 195 -1.43 3.31 -9.43
N ARG A 196 -2.39 4.05 -9.97
CA ARG A 196 -3.18 5.02 -9.19
C ARG A 196 -4.46 5.45 -9.89
N GLN A 197 -5.44 5.91 -9.12
CA GLN A 197 -6.59 6.61 -9.67
C GLN A 197 -6.18 8.02 -10.13
N GLY A 198 -6.55 8.38 -11.36
CA GLY A 198 -6.24 9.70 -11.91
C GLY A 198 -7.03 10.84 -11.23
N ARG A 199 -6.44 12.03 -11.24
CA ARG A 199 -6.90 13.27 -10.58
C ARG A 199 -8.39 13.57 -10.79
N GLY A 200 -8.99 14.21 -9.79
CA GLY A 200 -10.40 14.62 -9.79
C GLY A 200 -11.36 13.43 -9.68
N ASN A 201 -10.94 12.33 -9.07
CA ASN A 201 -11.70 11.08 -8.99
C ASN A 201 -12.15 10.63 -10.39
N SER A 202 -11.23 10.69 -11.36
CA SER A 202 -11.51 10.48 -12.79
C SER A 202 -12.19 9.14 -13.09
N GLY A 203 -12.05 8.19 -12.15
CA GLY A 203 -12.52 6.83 -12.30
C GLY A 203 -11.57 5.95 -13.09
N TRP A 204 -10.41 6.44 -13.52
CA TRP A 204 -9.48 5.70 -14.37
C TRP A 204 -8.22 5.29 -13.62
N ILE A 205 -7.69 4.09 -13.93
CA ILE A 205 -6.42 3.61 -13.39
C ILE A 205 -5.30 3.96 -14.38
N TRP A 206 -4.35 4.73 -13.89
CA TRP A 206 -3.14 5.12 -14.61
C TRP A 206 -1.94 4.39 -14.03
N CYS A 207 -0.99 4.04 -14.89
CA CYS A 207 0.24 3.37 -14.50
C CYS A 207 1.46 4.04 -15.12
N ALA A 208 2.48 4.27 -14.30
CA ALA A 208 3.84 4.58 -14.75
C ALA A 208 4.78 3.43 -14.36
N THR A 209 5.87 3.27 -15.12
CA THR A 209 6.91 2.27 -14.83
C THR A 209 8.27 2.94 -14.69
N PHE A 210 9.10 2.43 -13.79
CA PHE A 210 10.46 2.88 -13.55
C PHE A 210 11.45 1.76 -13.90
N ASP A 211 12.45 2.09 -14.70
CA ASP A 211 13.47 1.14 -15.20
C ASP A 211 14.75 1.11 -14.35
N GLY A 212 14.82 1.88 -13.26
CA GLY A 212 16.04 2.07 -12.47
C GLY A 212 16.70 3.44 -12.68
N GLN A 213 16.34 4.14 -13.75
CA GLN A 213 16.88 5.46 -14.10
C GLN A 213 15.78 6.51 -14.24
N SER A 214 14.69 6.19 -14.94
CA SER A 214 13.62 7.13 -15.27
C SER A 214 12.24 6.51 -15.20
N TRP A 215 11.24 7.34 -14.88
CA TRP A 215 9.84 6.97 -14.95
C TRP A 215 9.30 7.21 -16.36
N THR A 216 8.46 6.30 -16.86
CA THR A 216 7.71 6.50 -18.10
C THR A 216 6.58 7.50 -17.90
N ASN A 217 6.02 7.99 -19.01
CA ASN A 217 4.71 8.66 -18.99
C ASN A 217 3.65 7.72 -18.42
N ASP A 218 2.60 8.31 -17.85
CA ASP A 218 1.40 7.57 -17.49
C ASP A 218 0.75 6.95 -18.71
N ARG A 219 0.40 5.68 -18.57
CA ARG A 219 -0.43 4.95 -19.51
C ARG A 219 -1.71 4.58 -18.80
N LEU A 220 -2.84 4.83 -19.45
CA LEU A 220 -4.12 4.27 -19.03
C LEU A 220 -3.98 2.76 -19.09
N ILE A 221 -4.32 2.06 -18.01
CA ILE A 221 -4.39 0.60 -18.03
C ILE A 221 -5.59 0.23 -18.92
N PRO A 222 -5.37 -0.33 -20.12
CA PRO A 222 -6.45 -0.52 -21.07
C PRO A 222 -7.38 -1.61 -20.54
N SER A 223 -8.67 -1.36 -20.71
CA SER A 223 -9.65 -2.44 -20.70
C SER A 223 -10.34 -2.47 -22.05
N SER A 224 -10.58 -3.68 -22.55
CA SER A 224 -11.17 -3.91 -23.87
C SER A 224 -12.51 -3.18 -24.09
N ASN A 225 -13.18 -2.74 -23.02
CA ASN A 225 -14.50 -2.11 -23.08
C ASN A 225 -14.64 -0.79 -22.28
N ASN A 226 -13.55 -0.12 -21.87
CA ASN A 226 -13.63 1.04 -20.95
C ASN A 226 -14.41 0.74 -19.64
N ALA A 227 -14.48 -0.54 -19.26
CA ALA A 227 -15.37 -1.05 -18.21
C ALA A 227 -14.74 -1.01 -16.80
N TYR A 228 -13.42 -0.83 -16.71
CA TYR A 228 -12.71 -0.86 -15.44
C TYR A 228 -12.50 0.57 -15.00
N GLY A 229 -13.42 1.04 -14.16
CA GLY A 229 -13.18 2.22 -13.38
C GLY A 229 -12.89 1.87 -11.92
N ILE A 230 -12.14 2.75 -11.28
CA ILE A 230 -11.79 2.63 -9.86
C ILE A 230 -12.46 3.76 -9.07
N SER A 231 -12.85 3.51 -7.82
CA SER A 231 -13.40 4.54 -6.92
C SER A 231 -12.52 4.87 -5.71
N GLY A 232 -11.41 4.15 -5.51
CA GLY A 232 -10.43 4.43 -4.46
C GLY A 232 -9.00 4.06 -4.90
N SER A 233 -8.24 3.47 -3.99
CA SER A 233 -6.84 3.11 -4.21
C SER A 233 -6.70 1.69 -4.78
N PRO A 234 -5.84 1.47 -5.81
CA PRO A 234 -5.56 0.12 -6.30
C PRO A 234 -4.60 -0.62 -5.37
N ALA A 235 -4.43 -1.91 -5.59
CA ALA A 235 -3.36 -2.73 -5.04
C ALA A 235 -2.71 -3.52 -6.17
N LEU A 236 -1.38 -3.66 -6.13
CA LEU A 236 -0.61 -4.41 -7.12
C LEU A 236 0.06 -5.60 -6.47
N VAL A 237 0.04 -6.76 -7.15
CA VAL A 237 0.73 -7.96 -6.68
C VAL A 237 1.16 -8.82 -7.87
N GLU A 238 2.38 -9.35 -7.82
CA GLU A 238 2.86 -10.34 -8.76
C GLU A 238 2.45 -11.74 -8.29
N PHE A 239 1.94 -12.55 -9.21
CA PHE A 239 1.64 -13.95 -8.96
C PHE A 239 1.80 -14.75 -10.25
N ASN A 240 2.53 -15.86 -10.19
CA ASN A 240 2.75 -16.78 -11.32
C ASN A 240 3.23 -16.11 -12.61
N GLY A 241 4.16 -15.16 -12.51
CA GLY A 241 4.75 -14.47 -13.67
C GLY A 241 3.84 -13.42 -14.29
N GLN A 242 2.77 -13.02 -13.58
CA GLN A 242 1.81 -12.02 -14.03
C GLN A 242 1.59 -10.98 -12.93
N LEU A 243 1.62 -9.71 -13.31
CA LEU A 243 1.25 -8.61 -12.42
C LEU A 243 -0.27 -8.41 -12.45
N TYR A 244 -0.90 -8.40 -11.28
CA TYR A 244 -2.33 -8.17 -11.10
C TYR A 244 -2.57 -6.82 -10.43
N CYS A 245 -3.65 -6.17 -10.84
CA CYS A 245 -4.20 -4.98 -10.21
C CYS A 245 -5.56 -5.31 -9.61
N PHE A 246 -5.70 -5.12 -8.30
CA PHE A 246 -6.95 -5.23 -7.56
C PHE A 246 -7.48 -3.84 -7.23
N HIS A 247 -8.78 -3.62 -7.36
CA HIS A 247 -9.38 -2.33 -7.07
C HIS A 247 -10.88 -2.41 -6.79
N GLN A 248 -11.42 -1.43 -6.07
CA GLN A 248 -12.86 -1.24 -5.99
C GLN A 248 -13.39 -0.76 -7.34
N GLY A 249 -14.56 -1.24 -7.78
CA GLY A 249 -15.17 -0.83 -9.03
C GLY A 249 -15.64 0.64 -9.02
N ARG A 250 -16.04 1.14 -10.18
CA ARG A 250 -16.39 2.55 -10.36
C ARG A 250 -17.63 2.92 -9.53
N GLY A 251 -17.61 4.11 -8.93
CA GLY A 251 -18.77 4.63 -8.19
C GLY A 251 -19.07 3.91 -6.87
N ASN A 252 -18.05 3.31 -6.24
CA ASN A 252 -18.20 2.54 -5.01
C ASN A 252 -19.21 1.40 -5.14
N ASP A 253 -19.15 0.64 -6.24
CA ASP A 253 -20.10 -0.45 -6.54
C ASP A 253 -20.08 -1.61 -5.52
N GLY A 254 -19.10 -1.60 -4.61
CA GLY A 254 -18.95 -2.58 -3.54
C GLY A 254 -18.23 -3.86 -3.96
N TRP A 255 -17.80 -3.96 -5.22
CA TRP A 255 -17.12 -5.14 -5.75
C TRP A 255 -15.61 -4.95 -5.77
N LEU A 256 -14.88 -6.02 -5.47
CA LEU A 256 -13.45 -6.12 -5.71
C LEU A 256 -13.22 -6.64 -7.13
N TRP A 257 -12.64 -5.80 -7.98
CA TRP A 257 -12.26 -6.14 -9.34
C TRP A 257 -10.79 -6.50 -9.39
N CYS A 258 -10.43 -7.41 -10.29
CA CYS A 258 -9.04 -7.76 -10.56
C CYS A 258 -8.78 -7.91 -12.06
N GLY A 259 -7.60 -7.51 -12.50
CA GLY A 259 -7.17 -7.69 -13.88
C GLY A 259 -5.65 -7.84 -13.99
N ALA A 260 -5.21 -8.67 -14.93
CA ALA A 260 -3.81 -8.79 -15.29
C ALA A 260 -3.36 -7.53 -16.04
N LEU A 261 -2.24 -6.95 -15.61
CA LEU A 261 -1.60 -5.83 -16.32
C LEU A 261 -0.73 -6.37 -17.45
N PRO A 262 -0.76 -5.74 -18.65
CA PRO A 262 0.15 -6.13 -19.71
C PRO A 262 1.60 -5.93 -19.25
N SER A 263 2.49 -6.83 -19.66
CA SER A 263 3.94 -6.59 -19.57
C SER A 263 4.27 -5.31 -20.33
N ALA A 264 4.83 -4.31 -19.63
CA ALA A 264 5.10 -2.98 -20.19
C ALA A 264 6.25 -2.95 -21.21
#